data_AF-A0A6I5RJ99-F1
#
_entry.id   AF-A0A6I5RJ99-F1
#
_cell.length_a   1.000
_cell.length_b   1.000
_cell.length_c   1.000
_cell.angle_alpha   90.00
_cell.angle_beta   90.00
_cell.angle_gamma   90.00
#
_symmetry.space_group_name_H-M   'P 1'
#
loop_
_entity.id
_entity.type
_entity.pdbx_description
1 polymer ?
#
loop_
_entity_poly.entity_id
_entity_poly.type
_entity_poly.pdbx_seq_one_letter_code
_entity_poly.pdbx_strand_id
1 'polypeptide(L)'
;GKFAVYTSRDMALEAKLLPADVRQKLSPEELRWLAAGKFVELEAFGPQKLLQVIRIGISLGVGADSDGLSSWDGDDGMFLSTDSFG
;
A
#
# COMPACT_ATOMS: atom_id res chain seq x y z
N GLY A 1 11.01 0.31 -8.68
CA GLY A 1 10.69 1.71 -9.07
C GLY A 1 10.69 2.56 -7.83
N LYS A 2 11.36 3.71 -7.84
CA LYS A 2 11.50 4.56 -6.65
C LYS A 2 10.22 5.39 -6.46
N PHE A 3 9.57 5.19 -5.32
CA PHE A 3 8.42 5.99 -4.91
C PHE A 3 8.88 7.36 -4.43
N ALA A 4 8.17 8.42 -4.82
CA ALA A 4 8.39 9.75 -4.24
C ALA A 4 7.81 9.75 -2.83
N VAL A 5 8.67 9.67 -1.83
CA VAL A 5 8.29 9.73 -0.42
C VAL A 5 8.47 11.15 0.07
N TYR A 6 7.40 11.72 0.58
CA TYR A 6 7.36 13.04 1.18
C TYR A 6 7.27 12.92 2.69
N THR A 7 7.45 14.02 3.40
CA THR A 7 7.33 14.06 4.86
C THR A 7 6.65 15.34 5.30
N SER A 8 5.62 15.24 6.12
CA SER A 8 4.88 16.39 6.65
C SER A 8 4.49 16.15 8.11
N ARG A 9 4.45 17.25 8.89
CA ARG A 9 4.01 17.22 10.29
C ARG A 9 2.54 16.86 10.40
N ASP A 10 1.71 17.31 9.46
CA ASP A 10 0.26 17.06 9.50
C ASP A 10 -0.03 15.58 9.31
N MET A 11 0.70 14.93 8.41
CA MET A 11 0.62 13.47 8.20
C MET A 11 1.04 12.68 9.44
N ALA A 12 2.05 13.17 10.19
CA ALA A 12 2.44 12.53 11.46
C ALA A 12 1.35 12.67 12.55
N LEU A 13 0.54 13.72 12.51
CA LEU A 13 -0.59 13.91 13.42
C LEU A 13 -1.77 13.03 13.01
N GLU A 14 -2.08 12.99 11.72
CA GLU A 14 -3.15 12.16 11.17
C GLU A 14 -2.89 10.67 11.39
N ALA A 15 -1.64 10.22 11.27
CA ALA A 15 -1.22 8.86 11.60
C ALA A 15 -1.58 8.45 13.05
N LYS A 16 -1.65 9.39 13.98
CA LYS A 16 -2.05 9.11 15.38
C LYS A 16 -3.56 8.96 15.53
N LEU A 17 -4.33 9.52 14.61
CA LEU A 17 -5.79 9.47 14.58
C LEU A 17 -6.32 8.23 13.83
N LEU A 18 -5.43 7.37 13.33
CA LEU A 18 -5.82 6.14 12.66
C LEU A 18 -6.70 5.25 13.57
N PRO A 19 -7.84 4.75 13.06
CA PRO A 19 -8.68 3.80 13.78
C PRO A 19 -7.91 2.56 14.26
N ALA A 20 -8.32 2.01 15.41
CA ALA A 20 -7.60 0.90 16.04
C ALA A 20 -7.52 -0.36 15.16
N ASP A 21 -8.59 -0.65 14.42
CA ASP A 21 -8.69 -1.74 13.46
C ASP A 21 -7.69 -1.59 12.30
N VAL A 22 -7.43 -0.36 11.85
CA VAL A 22 -6.38 -0.08 10.85
C VAL A 22 -5.00 -0.28 11.46
N ARG A 23 -4.76 0.27 12.65
CA ARG A 23 -3.45 0.16 13.33
C ARG A 23 -3.06 -1.29 13.64
N GLN A 24 -4.03 -2.15 13.93
CA GLN A 24 -3.79 -3.58 14.18
C GLN A 24 -3.40 -4.36 12.92
N LYS A 25 -3.75 -3.86 11.74
CA LYS A 25 -3.39 -4.47 10.45
C LYS A 25 -2.01 -4.03 9.93
N LEU A 26 -1.39 -3.05 10.58
CA LEU A 26 -0.09 -2.50 10.20
C LEU A 26 1.03 -3.13 11.01
N SER A 27 2.14 -3.40 10.36
CA SER A 27 3.38 -3.82 11.01
C SER A 27 3.98 -2.69 11.87
N PRO A 28 4.83 -3.03 12.85
CA PRO A 28 5.54 -2.02 13.64
C PRO A 28 6.38 -1.05 12.79
N GLU A 29 6.93 -1.54 11.67
CA GLU A 29 7.71 -0.73 10.72
C GLU A 29 6.83 0.30 10.01
N GLU A 30 5.67 -0.11 9.51
CA GLU A 30 4.71 0.79 8.86
C GLU A 30 4.16 1.83 9.83
N LEU A 31 3.86 1.44 11.08
CA LEU A 31 3.44 2.37 12.12
C LEU A 31 4.52 3.41 12.42
N ARG A 32 5.79 3.00 12.47
CA ARG A 32 6.93 3.91 12.65
C ARG A 32 7.09 4.84 11.46
N TRP A 33 6.89 4.33 10.25
CA TRP A 33 6.97 5.09 9.01
C TRP A 33 5.88 6.19 8.96
N LEU A 34 4.64 5.86 9.31
CA LEU A 34 3.53 6.80 9.41
C LEU A 34 3.73 7.82 10.55
N ALA A 35 4.23 7.38 11.71
CA ALA A 35 4.52 8.27 12.83
C ALA A 35 5.65 9.28 12.52
N ALA A 36 6.54 8.95 11.58
CA ALA A 36 7.54 9.88 11.05
C ALA A 36 6.95 10.93 10.09
N GLY A 37 5.63 10.86 9.80
CA GLY A 37 4.94 11.76 8.88
C GLY A 37 5.25 11.51 7.43
N LYS A 38 5.76 10.32 7.10
CA LYS A 38 6.04 9.93 5.72
C LYS A 38 4.73 9.62 5.00
N PHE A 39 4.65 10.01 3.74
CA PHE A 39 3.50 9.73 2.87
C PHE A 39 3.96 9.68 1.41
N VAL A 40 3.11 9.13 0.54
CA VAL A 40 3.34 9.07 -0.90
C VAL A 40 2.17 9.74 -1.59
N GLU A 41 2.45 10.68 -2.49
CA GLU A 41 1.42 11.31 -3.31
C GLU A 41 1.08 10.43 -4.50
N LEU A 42 -0.18 10.03 -4.61
CA LEU A 42 -0.62 9.17 -5.69
C LEU A 42 -0.58 9.87 -7.06
N GLU A 43 -0.65 11.21 -7.08
CA GLU A 43 -0.61 12.03 -8.29
C GLU A 43 0.80 12.14 -8.89
N ALA A 44 1.84 11.81 -8.11
CA ALA A 44 3.19 11.66 -8.62
C ALA A 44 3.35 10.37 -9.46
N PHE A 45 2.35 9.48 -9.49
CA PHE A 45 2.36 8.29 -10.32
C PHE A 45 1.88 8.55 -11.74
N GLY A 46 2.59 7.98 -12.70
CA GLY A 46 2.04 7.81 -14.05
C GLY A 46 0.75 6.96 -14.02
N PRO A 47 -0.19 7.18 -14.95
CA PRO A 47 -1.52 6.55 -14.91
C PRO A 47 -1.51 5.02 -14.77
N GLN A 48 -0.58 4.35 -15.45
CA GLN A 48 -0.42 2.89 -15.37
C GLN A 48 -0.05 2.41 -13.96
N LYS A 49 0.77 3.17 -13.26
CA LYS A 49 1.23 2.81 -11.92
C LYS A 49 0.12 3.02 -10.90
N LEU A 50 -0.67 4.08 -11.06
CA LEU A 50 -1.86 4.31 -10.23
C LEU A 50 -2.88 3.19 -10.40
N LEU A 51 -3.17 2.78 -11.64
CA LEU A 51 -4.06 1.64 -11.93
C LEU A 51 -3.53 0.34 -11.30
N GLN A 52 -2.22 0.10 -11.32
CA GLN A 52 -1.62 -1.07 -10.69
C GLN A 52 -1.84 -1.06 -9.16
N VAL A 53 -1.56 0.06 -8.49
CA VAL A 53 -1.73 0.20 -7.04
C VAL A 53 -3.20 0.01 -6.63
N ILE A 54 -4.13 0.62 -7.36
CA ILE A 54 -5.58 0.48 -7.11
C ILE A 54 -6.02 -0.97 -7.30
N ARG A 55 -5.61 -1.61 -8.40
CA ARG A 55 -5.94 -3.03 -8.66
C ARG A 55 -5.46 -3.93 -7.52
N ILE A 56 -4.23 -3.74 -7.05
CA ILE A 56 -3.67 -4.50 -5.92
C ILE A 56 -4.47 -4.22 -4.64
N GLY A 57 -4.75 -2.95 -4.34
CA GLY A 57 -5.53 -2.57 -3.16
C GLY A 57 -6.93 -3.17 -3.14
N ILE A 58 -7.61 -3.22 -4.30
CA ILE A 58 -8.91 -3.87 -4.45
C ILE A 58 -8.75 -5.39 -4.27
N SER A 59 -7.79 -6.02 -4.94
CA SER A 59 -7.58 -7.48 -4.81
C SER A 59 -7.24 -7.91 -3.38
N LEU A 60 -6.46 -7.13 -2.64
CA LEU A 60 -6.12 -7.40 -1.24
C LEU A 60 -7.26 -7.05 -0.28
N GLY A 61 -8.09 -6.06 -0.61
CA GLY A 61 -9.24 -5.65 0.21
C GLY A 61 -10.49 -6.51 0.03
N VAL A 62 -10.64 -7.18 -1.12
CA VAL A 62 -11.81 -8.02 -1.47
C VAL A 62 -11.62 -9.50 -1.08
N GLY A 63 -10.41 -9.92 -0.72
CA GLY A 63 -10.08 -11.34 -0.46
C GLY A 63 -10.40 -11.89 0.94
N ALA A 64 -11.36 -11.34 1.69
CA ALA A 64 -11.83 -11.97 2.93
C ALA A 64 -12.96 -12.99 2.69
N ASP A 65 -13.70 -12.88 1.57
CA ASP A 65 -14.80 -13.79 1.25
C ASP A 65 -14.89 -14.01 -0.28
N SER A 66 -15.05 -15.26 -0.70
CA SER A 66 -15.22 -15.77 -2.07
C SER A 66 -13.94 -15.93 -2.93
N ASP A 67 -13.35 -17.11 -2.79
CA ASP A 67 -13.13 -18.07 -3.88
C ASP A 67 -13.44 -17.55 -5.31
N GLY A 68 -12.39 -17.42 -6.14
CA GLY A 68 -12.53 -17.27 -7.59
C GLY A 68 -12.10 -15.93 -8.18
N LEU A 69 -10.80 -15.78 -8.48
CA LEU A 69 -10.42 -15.12 -9.72
C LEU A 69 -9.51 -16.05 -10.50
N SER A 70 -10.12 -16.73 -11.47
CA SER A 70 -9.49 -17.65 -12.39
C SER A 70 -8.45 -16.96 -13.26
N SER A 71 -7.27 -17.61 -13.31
CA SER A 71 -6.23 -17.57 -14.34
C SER A 71 -6.56 -16.71 -15.57
N TRP A 72 -5.88 -15.58 -15.71
CA TRP A 72 -5.72 -14.93 -17.01
C TRP A 72 -4.32 -15.26 -17.53
N ASP A 73 -4.32 -16.07 -18.58
CA ASP A 73 -3.19 -16.54 -19.37
C ASP A 73 -2.45 -15.35 -19.99
N GLY A 74 -1.15 -15.22 -19.69
CA GLY A 74 -0.34 -14.09 -20.16
C GLY A 74 0.95 -13.90 -19.38
N ASP A 75 1.79 -14.93 -19.33
CA ASP A 75 3.26 -14.89 -19.14
C ASP A 75 3.87 -13.63 -18.48
N ASP A 76 3.61 -13.40 -17.18
CA ASP A 76 4.55 -12.73 -16.29
C ASP A 76 4.35 -13.16 -14.84
N GLY A 77 5.07 -14.21 -14.44
CA GLY A 77 5.12 -14.68 -13.06
C GLY A 77 5.61 -13.58 -12.11
N MET A 78 4.69 -12.85 -11.48
CA MET A 78 5.04 -11.85 -10.48
C MET A 78 5.16 -12.49 -9.10
N PHE A 79 6.35 -13.01 -8.83
CA PHE A 79 6.81 -13.34 -7.48
C PHE A 79 7.04 -12.04 -6.71
N LEU A 80 6.09 -11.63 -5.87
CA LEU A 80 6.32 -10.53 -4.92
C LEU A 80 7.06 -11.09 -3.71
N SER A 81 8.39 -11.10 -3.78
CA SER A 81 9.21 -11.07 -2.57
C SER A 81 8.79 -9.88 -1.74
N THR A 82 8.49 -10.13 -0.48
CA THR A 82 8.08 -9.13 0.52
C THR A 82 9.31 -8.35 0.95
N ASP A 83 9.97 -7.64 0.04
CA ASP A 83 11.07 -6.79 0.43
C ASP A 83 10.49 -5.57 1.13
N SER A 84 10.64 -5.58 2.46
CA SER A 84 10.46 -4.46 3.38
C SER A 84 10.87 -3.17 2.68
N PHE A 85 9.96 -2.20 2.70
CA PHE A 85 10.24 -0.84 2.26
C PHE A 85 11.35 -0.25 3.14
N GLY A 86 12.59 -0.41 2.70
CA GLY A 86 13.79 0.16 3.33
C GLY A 86 13.77 1.68 3.47
#